data_AF-A0A1V1PC24-F1
#
_entry.id   AF-A0A1V1PC24-F1
#
_cell.length_a   1.000
_cell.length_b   1.000
_cell.length_c   1.000
_cell.angle_alpha   90.00
_cell.angle_beta   90.00
_cell.angle_gamma   90.00
#
_symmetry.space_group_name_H-M   'P 1'
#
loop_
_entity.id
_entity.type
_entity.pdbx_description
1 polymer ?
#
loop_
_entity_poly.entity_id
_entity_poly.type
_entity_poly.pdbx_seq_one_letter_code
_entity_poly.pdbx_strand_id
1 'polypeptide(L)'
;MIAAGESHSLATKEDGSVWAWGKNIYGELGDGTTTFKSTPVKIYGLSHVNMISAGEYYSLAIKDDGTVWAWGYNFKGQLGDGTTKDKKIPVQVDRIYSITMIAVGSSHALAIKNDKSIWAWGYNNYGQLGDGTTIFKSSPVHVTGLFDVTMIAGGAYHSLAVKDDCSVWAWGYNNYGQLGDGTTVKSNIPLQVPGLSNATMVAGGAYHSLAIKSDGSVWAWGGNNCGQLGDGTTSNKSTPVQVEKLTNITMIAAGEKHNIAIKNDGSVWTWGANGNGQLGDGTNADRSSPVQINLDHVIMISAGYTHSLALKEDGSVWSWGLNNHGQLGDGTSSNVNTNPVQISEFSNVIMIAAGGYHSMALKDDSSVWAWGYNSYGELGDNTNSNKYKPVQIPGFSNIIMINAGCSHSLAVKDDKSIWVWGGNWKAQLGDGTTENKKNQLG
;
A
#
# COMPACT_ATOMS: atom_id res chain seq x y z
N MET A 1 12.94 -6.66 6.96
CA MET A 1 11.81 -5.88 6.37
C MET A 1 10.51 -6.63 6.62
N ILE A 2 9.38 -5.94 6.54
CA ILE A 2 8.03 -6.52 6.68
C ILE A 2 7.13 -6.09 5.53
N ALA A 3 6.28 -6.99 5.05
CA ALA A 3 5.22 -6.68 4.10
C ALA A 3 3.90 -7.31 4.57
N ALA A 4 2.86 -6.49 4.68
CA ALA A 4 1.50 -6.89 5.00
C ALA A 4 0.68 -6.98 3.71
N GLY A 5 0.21 -8.18 3.34
CA GLY A 5 -0.78 -8.33 2.27
C GLY A 5 -2.20 -8.15 2.82
N GLU A 6 -3.21 -8.52 2.03
CA GLU A 6 -4.60 -8.50 2.53
C GLU A 6 -4.83 -9.58 3.61
N SER A 7 -4.13 -10.72 3.51
CA SER A 7 -4.41 -11.91 4.34
C SER A 7 -3.19 -12.74 4.72
N HIS A 8 -1.98 -12.31 4.38
CA HIS A 8 -0.74 -12.99 4.78
C HIS A 8 0.36 -11.95 5.02
N SER A 9 1.39 -12.36 5.74
CA SER A 9 2.52 -11.50 6.07
C SER A 9 3.82 -12.14 5.61
N LEU A 10 4.76 -11.28 5.23
CA LEU A 10 6.13 -11.66 4.90
C LEU A 10 7.11 -10.90 5.78
N ALA A 11 8.22 -11.57 6.08
CA ALA A 11 9.30 -11.04 6.87
C ALA A 11 10.65 -11.49 6.32
N THR A 12 11.64 -10.61 6.46
CA THR A 12 13.05 -10.92 6.21
C THR A 12 13.87 -10.68 7.46
N LYS A 13 14.70 -11.68 7.81
CA LYS A 13 15.71 -11.58 8.88
C LYS A 13 17.04 -11.06 8.33
N GLU A 14 17.95 -10.72 9.23
CA GLU A 14 19.27 -10.17 8.91
C GLU A 14 20.17 -11.17 8.13
N ASP A 15 19.97 -12.48 8.34
CA ASP A 15 20.62 -13.54 7.57
C ASP A 15 20.06 -13.69 6.13
N GLY A 16 19.12 -12.83 5.73
CA GLY A 16 18.46 -12.85 4.44
C GLY A 16 17.42 -13.98 4.30
N SER A 17 17.08 -14.70 5.37
CA SER A 17 16.01 -15.70 5.35
C SER A 17 14.63 -15.05 5.33
N VAL A 18 13.72 -15.66 4.57
CA VAL A 18 12.33 -15.22 4.47
C VAL A 18 11.44 -16.10 5.32
N TRP A 19 10.50 -15.47 6.01
CA TRP A 19 9.50 -16.12 6.83
C TRP A 19 8.12 -15.63 6.44
N ALA A 20 7.15 -16.54 6.45
CA ALA A 20 5.76 -16.22 6.15
C ALA A 20 4.83 -16.92 7.14
N TRP A 21 3.67 -16.35 7.34
CA TRP A 21 2.56 -16.92 8.08
C TRP A 21 1.27 -16.28 7.56
N GLY A 22 0.15 -16.97 7.70
CA GLY A 22 -1.11 -16.50 7.11
C GLY A 22 -1.84 -17.41 6.18
N LYS A 23 -2.67 -16.74 5.37
CA LYS A 23 -3.51 -17.40 4.38
C LYS A 23 -2.59 -18.18 3.48
N ASN A 24 -2.86 -19.47 3.32
CA ASN A 24 -2.02 -20.33 2.48
C ASN A 24 -2.88 -21.20 1.56
N ILE A 25 -4.08 -20.76 1.17
CA ILE A 25 -4.99 -21.58 0.35
C ILE A 25 -4.35 -21.93 -1.00
N TYR A 26 -3.54 -21.02 -1.53
CA TYR A 26 -2.87 -21.11 -2.81
C TYR A 26 -1.35 -21.27 -2.68
N GLY A 27 -0.82 -21.46 -1.46
CA GLY A 27 0.64 -21.55 -1.26
C GLY A 27 1.32 -20.20 -1.03
N GLU A 28 0.57 -19.16 -0.64
CA GLU A 28 1.06 -17.78 -0.40
C GLU A 28 2.18 -17.71 0.67
N LEU A 29 2.43 -18.78 1.43
CA LEU A 29 3.49 -18.83 2.42
C LEU A 29 4.79 -19.47 1.93
N GLY A 30 4.80 -20.13 0.77
CA GLY A 30 6.05 -20.64 0.19
C GLY A 30 6.68 -21.83 0.94
N ASP A 31 5.94 -22.48 1.83
CA ASP A 31 6.47 -23.53 2.72
C ASP A 31 6.24 -24.97 2.25
N GLY A 32 5.77 -25.14 1.02
CA GLY A 32 5.43 -26.42 0.41
C GLY A 32 4.01 -26.89 0.72
N THR A 33 3.23 -26.14 1.50
CA THR A 33 1.87 -26.53 1.89
C THR A 33 0.80 -25.61 1.29
N THR A 34 -0.46 -26.02 1.44
CA THR A 34 -1.64 -25.15 1.21
C THR A 34 -2.44 -24.98 2.50
N THR A 35 -1.75 -25.12 3.62
CA THR A 35 -2.34 -25.07 4.94
C THR A 35 -1.92 -23.77 5.54
N PHE A 36 -2.92 -23.02 5.98
CA PHE A 36 -2.78 -21.90 6.90
C PHE A 36 -1.65 -22.16 7.90
N LYS A 37 -0.54 -21.40 7.82
CA LYS A 37 0.50 -21.50 8.83
C LYS A 37 0.27 -20.44 9.83
N SER A 38 -0.24 -20.95 10.92
CA SER A 38 -0.49 -20.18 12.06
C SER A 38 0.79 -19.80 12.74
N THR A 39 1.96 -20.45 12.58
CA THR A 39 3.31 -20.01 13.03
C THR A 39 4.18 -19.50 11.87
N PRO A 40 5.19 -18.62 12.06
CA PRO A 40 6.17 -18.33 11.04
C PRO A 40 6.78 -19.63 10.61
N VAL A 41 6.67 -19.86 9.31
CA VAL A 41 7.39 -20.92 8.67
C VAL A 41 8.51 -20.29 7.87
N LYS A 42 9.72 -20.83 8.07
CA LYS A 42 10.86 -20.46 7.25
C LYS A 42 10.58 -20.91 5.83
N ILE A 43 10.71 -19.98 4.89
CA ILE A 43 10.60 -20.28 3.48
C ILE A 43 11.95 -20.83 3.01
N TYR A 44 12.00 -22.13 2.71
CA TYR A 44 13.22 -22.77 2.23
C TYR A 44 13.45 -22.45 0.74
N GLY A 45 14.72 -22.39 0.33
CA GLY A 45 15.12 -22.03 -1.04
C GLY A 45 15.33 -20.53 -1.28
N LEU A 46 15.02 -19.69 -0.29
CA LEU A 46 15.30 -18.25 -0.31
C LEU A 46 16.37 -17.87 0.72
N SER A 47 17.36 -17.11 0.26
CA SER A 47 18.43 -16.49 1.03
C SER A 47 18.82 -15.19 0.34
N HIS A 48 19.50 -14.29 1.06
CA HIS A 48 19.96 -13.00 0.52
C HIS A 48 18.83 -12.16 -0.09
N VAL A 49 17.69 -12.07 0.61
CA VAL A 49 16.53 -11.30 0.14
C VAL A 49 16.61 -9.86 0.66
N ASN A 50 16.53 -8.89 -0.26
CA ASN A 50 16.57 -7.46 0.04
C ASN A 50 15.27 -6.71 -0.18
N MET A 51 14.24 -7.35 -0.75
CA MET A 51 12.90 -6.79 -0.85
C MET A 51 11.86 -7.89 -0.82
N ILE A 52 10.73 -7.61 -0.17
CA ILE A 52 9.56 -8.47 -0.14
C ILE A 52 8.32 -7.64 -0.44
N SER A 53 7.36 -8.24 -1.13
CA SER A 53 6.05 -7.66 -1.39
C SER A 53 4.97 -8.72 -1.25
N ALA A 54 3.89 -8.39 -0.54
CA ALA A 54 2.74 -9.25 -0.33
C ALA A 54 1.55 -8.69 -1.11
N GLY A 55 1.14 -9.41 -2.16
CA GLY A 55 -0.06 -9.11 -2.94
C GLY A 55 -1.33 -9.67 -2.29
N GLU A 56 -2.45 -9.63 -3.03
CA GLU A 56 -3.75 -10.15 -2.55
C GLU A 56 -3.68 -11.65 -2.20
N TYR A 57 -3.09 -12.44 -3.10
CA TYR A 57 -3.00 -13.91 -3.01
C TYR A 57 -1.63 -14.47 -3.41
N TYR A 58 -0.60 -13.65 -3.50
CA TYR A 58 0.73 -14.10 -3.91
C TYR A 58 1.81 -13.22 -3.26
N SER A 59 3.03 -13.74 -3.26
CA SER A 59 4.18 -13.09 -2.67
C SER A 59 5.29 -12.95 -3.70
N LEU A 60 6.06 -11.87 -3.56
CA LEU A 60 7.28 -11.63 -4.33
C LEU A 60 8.45 -11.35 -3.39
N ALA A 61 9.63 -11.79 -3.78
CA ALA A 61 10.90 -11.44 -3.14
C ALA A 61 11.95 -11.09 -4.20
N ILE A 62 12.79 -10.10 -3.91
CA ILE A 62 13.99 -9.78 -4.68
C ILE A 62 15.21 -10.19 -3.86
N LYS A 63 16.12 -10.93 -4.49
CA LYS A 63 17.43 -11.25 -3.91
C LYS A 63 18.49 -10.22 -4.25
N ASP A 64 19.59 -10.22 -3.50
CA ASP A 64 20.77 -9.37 -3.72
C ASP A 64 21.41 -9.55 -5.09
N ASP A 65 21.26 -10.73 -5.69
CA ASP A 65 21.71 -11.02 -7.06
C ASP A 65 20.77 -10.46 -8.16
N GLY A 66 19.69 -9.77 -7.75
CA GLY A 66 18.67 -9.21 -8.63
C GLY A 66 17.70 -10.23 -9.22
N THR A 67 17.67 -11.47 -8.72
CA THR A 67 16.64 -12.46 -9.08
C THR A 67 15.33 -12.18 -8.36
N VAL A 68 14.20 -12.43 -9.04
CA VAL A 68 12.86 -12.35 -8.46
C VAL A 68 12.34 -13.76 -8.21
N TRP A 69 11.72 -13.93 -7.05
CA TRP A 69 11.10 -15.18 -6.63
C TRP A 69 9.65 -14.94 -6.25
N ALA A 70 8.79 -15.88 -6.62
CA ALA A 70 7.35 -15.77 -6.44
C ALA A 70 6.74 -17.08 -5.92
N TRP A 71 5.67 -16.97 -5.15
CA TRP A 71 4.86 -18.12 -4.69
C TRP A 71 3.43 -17.67 -4.36
N GLY A 72 2.52 -18.63 -4.23
CA GLY A 72 1.08 -18.40 -4.03
C GLY A 72 0.23 -18.63 -5.28
N TYR A 73 -0.85 -17.87 -5.39
CA TYR A 73 -1.85 -17.99 -6.45
C TYR A 73 -1.30 -17.62 -7.83
N ASN A 74 -1.55 -18.46 -8.82
CA ASN A 74 -0.95 -18.35 -10.15
C ASN A 74 -1.93 -18.65 -11.30
N PHE A 75 -3.25 -18.66 -11.06
CA PHE A 75 -4.23 -19.03 -12.10
C PHE A 75 -4.15 -18.21 -13.39
N LYS A 76 -3.58 -17.00 -13.32
CA LYS A 76 -3.37 -16.08 -14.45
C LYS A 76 -1.88 -15.79 -14.70
N GLY A 77 -0.97 -16.59 -14.16
CA GLY A 77 0.46 -16.40 -14.37
C GLY A 77 1.11 -15.33 -13.48
N GLN A 78 0.48 -14.95 -12.36
CA GLN A 78 0.94 -13.89 -11.45
C GLN A 78 2.34 -14.16 -10.86
N LEU A 79 2.79 -15.41 -10.88
CA LEU A 79 4.12 -15.78 -10.39
C LEU A 79 5.21 -15.68 -11.46
N GLY A 80 4.86 -15.56 -12.74
CA GLY A 80 5.85 -15.37 -13.80
C GLY A 80 6.81 -16.55 -14.00
N ASP A 81 6.46 -17.76 -13.56
CA ASP A 81 7.35 -18.93 -13.58
C ASP A 81 7.19 -19.83 -14.82
N GLY A 82 6.52 -19.32 -15.86
CA GLY A 82 6.12 -20.06 -17.05
C GLY A 82 4.88 -20.93 -16.88
N THR A 83 4.30 -21.02 -15.69
CA THR A 83 3.11 -21.85 -15.41
C THR A 83 1.89 -21.05 -14.97
N THR A 84 0.72 -21.70 -14.94
CA THR A 84 -0.52 -21.14 -14.38
C THR A 84 -0.99 -21.91 -13.14
N LYS A 85 -0.05 -22.62 -12.51
CA LYS A 85 -0.32 -23.45 -11.33
C LYS A 85 0.24 -22.76 -10.12
N ASP A 86 -0.59 -22.70 -9.09
CA ASP A 86 -0.22 -22.19 -7.78
C ASP A 86 1.07 -22.86 -7.30
N LYS A 87 1.92 -22.08 -6.63
CA LYS A 87 3.21 -22.58 -6.13
C LYS A 87 3.24 -22.48 -4.63
N LYS A 88 3.43 -23.65 -4.03
CA LYS A 88 3.54 -23.79 -2.59
C LYS A 88 4.93 -23.49 -2.07
N ILE A 89 5.94 -23.44 -2.95
CA ILE A 89 7.32 -23.06 -2.63
C ILE A 89 7.75 -21.92 -3.54
N PRO A 90 8.72 -21.08 -3.13
CA PRO A 90 9.32 -20.10 -4.00
C PRO A 90 9.81 -20.74 -5.28
N VAL A 91 9.37 -20.17 -6.38
CA VAL A 91 9.92 -20.45 -7.70
C VAL A 91 10.55 -19.17 -8.20
N GLN A 92 11.68 -19.32 -8.87
CA GLN A 92 12.30 -18.20 -9.54
C GLN A 92 11.41 -17.78 -10.71
N VAL A 93 11.19 -16.47 -10.85
CA VAL A 93 10.50 -15.89 -12.00
C VAL A 93 11.33 -16.20 -13.26
N ASP A 94 10.68 -16.72 -14.29
CA ASP A 94 11.32 -17.29 -15.46
C ASP A 94 12.08 -16.22 -16.26
N ARG A 95 13.38 -16.47 -16.49
CA ARG A 95 14.24 -15.73 -17.45
C ARG A 95 14.36 -14.22 -17.23
N ILE A 96 14.17 -13.73 -16.00
CA ILE A 96 14.48 -12.34 -15.64
C ILE A 96 15.48 -12.25 -14.48
N TYR A 97 16.42 -11.30 -14.60
CA TYR A 97 17.55 -11.11 -13.68
C TYR A 97 17.88 -9.62 -13.59
N SER A 98 18.68 -9.25 -12.58
CA SER A 98 19.15 -7.88 -12.38
C SER A 98 18.01 -6.87 -12.18
N ILE A 99 16.94 -7.30 -11.52
CA ILE A 99 15.80 -6.45 -11.16
C ILE A 99 16.18 -5.51 -10.03
N THR A 100 15.79 -4.24 -10.17
CA THR A 100 16.06 -3.16 -9.20
C THR A 100 14.80 -2.68 -8.50
N MET A 101 13.62 -2.90 -9.09
CA MET A 101 12.33 -2.49 -8.53
C MET A 101 11.23 -3.45 -8.97
N ILE A 102 10.27 -3.68 -8.07
CA ILE A 102 8.99 -4.34 -8.38
C ILE A 102 7.84 -3.44 -7.96
N ALA A 103 6.73 -3.52 -8.70
CA ALA A 103 5.44 -2.99 -8.30
C ALA A 103 4.36 -4.03 -8.59
N VAL A 104 3.30 -4.01 -7.80
CA VAL A 104 2.18 -4.94 -7.92
C VAL A 104 0.88 -4.15 -8.13
N GLY A 105 0.06 -4.61 -9.06
CA GLY A 105 -1.38 -4.30 -9.04
C GLY A 105 -2.16 -5.44 -8.37
N SER A 106 -3.49 -5.44 -8.48
CA SER A 106 -4.32 -6.48 -7.83
C SER A 106 -4.00 -7.91 -8.30
N SER A 107 -3.58 -8.09 -9.54
CA SER A 107 -3.31 -9.44 -10.11
C SER A 107 -2.25 -9.45 -11.23
N HIS A 108 -1.42 -8.42 -11.31
CA HIS A 108 -0.29 -8.36 -12.24
C HIS A 108 0.93 -7.75 -11.54
N ALA A 109 2.11 -8.07 -12.06
CA ALA A 109 3.37 -7.57 -11.53
C ALA A 109 4.15 -6.83 -12.63
N LEU A 110 4.90 -5.83 -12.19
CA LEU A 110 5.80 -5.03 -13.00
C LEU A 110 7.19 -5.09 -12.36
N ALA A 111 8.23 -5.10 -13.18
CA ALA A 111 9.61 -5.05 -12.73
C ALA A 111 10.47 -4.14 -13.61
N ILE A 112 11.38 -3.40 -12.98
CA ILE A 112 12.43 -2.63 -13.66
C ILE A 112 13.75 -3.39 -13.51
N LYS A 113 14.47 -3.54 -14.62
CA LYS A 113 15.81 -4.11 -14.66
C LYS A 113 16.88 -3.02 -14.57
N ASN A 114 18.11 -3.37 -14.21
CA ASN A 114 19.24 -2.44 -14.11
C ASN A 114 19.56 -1.68 -15.41
N ASP A 115 19.24 -2.26 -16.57
CA ASP A 115 19.31 -1.64 -17.89
C ASP A 115 18.09 -0.73 -18.20
N LYS A 116 17.25 -0.48 -17.21
CA LYS A 116 16.03 0.35 -17.27
C LYS A 116 14.96 -0.17 -18.22
N SER A 117 15.05 -1.44 -18.65
CA SER A 117 13.94 -2.12 -19.31
C SER A 117 12.86 -2.52 -18.31
N ILE A 118 11.61 -2.55 -18.78
CA ILE A 118 10.45 -2.94 -17.97
C ILE A 118 9.89 -4.29 -18.45
N TRP A 119 9.49 -5.10 -17.47
CA TRP A 119 8.92 -6.41 -17.66
C TRP A 119 7.62 -6.56 -16.88
N ALA A 120 6.69 -7.33 -17.42
CA ALA A 120 5.40 -7.57 -16.81
C ALA A 120 4.95 -9.03 -16.95
N TRP A 121 4.15 -9.51 -16.00
CA TRP A 121 3.51 -10.82 -16.07
C TRP A 121 2.22 -10.86 -15.24
N GLY A 122 1.43 -11.93 -15.42
CA GLY A 122 0.16 -12.13 -14.73
C GLY A 122 -1.06 -11.76 -15.57
N TYR A 123 -2.09 -11.26 -14.90
CA TYR A 123 -3.38 -10.96 -15.51
C TYR A 123 -3.30 -9.83 -16.55
N ASN A 124 -3.93 -10.02 -17.72
CA ASN A 124 -3.80 -9.10 -18.85
C ASN A 124 -5.11 -8.85 -19.63
N ASN A 125 -6.29 -9.17 -19.09
CA ASN A 125 -7.54 -9.03 -19.87
C ASN A 125 -7.81 -7.58 -20.32
N TYR A 126 -7.19 -6.62 -19.63
CA TYR A 126 -7.29 -5.20 -19.95
C TYR A 126 -6.05 -4.64 -20.65
N GLY A 127 -5.02 -5.45 -20.92
CA GLY A 127 -3.77 -4.98 -21.53
C GLY A 127 -2.73 -4.50 -20.51
N GLN A 128 -2.89 -4.81 -19.22
CA GLN A 128 -2.03 -4.42 -18.09
C GLN A 128 -0.55 -4.81 -18.23
N LEU A 129 -0.21 -5.75 -19.13
CA LEU A 129 1.18 -6.13 -19.34
C LEU A 129 1.88 -5.27 -20.41
N GLY A 130 1.13 -4.51 -21.20
CA GLY A 130 1.68 -3.59 -22.19
C GLY A 130 2.47 -4.28 -23.32
N ASP A 131 2.22 -5.58 -23.55
CA ASP A 131 2.96 -6.43 -24.48
C ASP A 131 2.31 -6.52 -25.87
N GLY A 132 1.34 -5.65 -26.16
CA GLY A 132 0.54 -5.66 -27.39
C GLY A 132 -0.56 -6.71 -27.41
N THR A 133 -0.81 -7.41 -26.29
CA THR A 133 -1.85 -8.45 -26.19
C THR A 133 -2.81 -8.19 -25.03
N THR A 134 -3.94 -8.90 -25.00
CA THR A 134 -4.83 -8.95 -23.83
C THR A 134 -4.86 -10.36 -23.23
N ILE A 135 -3.77 -11.10 -23.40
CA ILE A 135 -3.63 -12.49 -22.97
C ILE A 135 -2.72 -12.50 -21.76
N PHE A 136 -3.18 -13.12 -20.68
CA PHE A 136 -2.37 -13.26 -19.46
C PHE A 136 -1.06 -13.99 -19.78
N LYS A 137 0.02 -13.64 -19.09
CA LYS A 137 1.35 -14.23 -19.34
C LYS A 137 1.87 -14.89 -18.08
N SER A 138 2.22 -16.16 -18.22
CA SER A 138 2.84 -16.94 -17.17
C SER A 138 4.35 -16.78 -17.09
N SER A 139 5.02 -16.26 -18.12
CA SER A 139 6.41 -15.81 -18.05
C SER A 139 6.47 -14.29 -18.26
N PRO A 140 7.47 -13.60 -17.68
CA PRO A 140 7.74 -12.20 -17.96
C PRO A 140 7.82 -11.92 -19.45
N VAL A 141 7.14 -10.85 -19.84
CA VAL A 141 7.22 -10.30 -21.19
C VAL A 141 7.76 -8.88 -21.11
N HIS A 142 8.50 -8.49 -22.13
CA HIS A 142 8.87 -7.10 -22.33
C HIS A 142 7.62 -6.27 -22.54
N VAL A 143 7.57 -5.11 -21.89
CA VAL A 143 6.57 -4.09 -22.22
C VAL A 143 6.99 -3.43 -23.53
N THR A 144 6.11 -3.40 -24.51
CA THR A 144 6.43 -2.99 -25.88
C THR A 144 6.74 -1.51 -25.97
N GLY A 145 7.89 -1.17 -26.55
CA GLY A 145 8.23 0.22 -26.92
C GLY A 145 8.56 1.15 -25.76
N LEU A 146 8.81 0.62 -24.56
CA LEU A 146 9.13 1.42 -23.37
C LEU A 146 10.50 1.02 -22.80
N PHE A 147 11.39 2.01 -22.68
CA PHE A 147 12.77 1.90 -22.19
C PHE A 147 13.10 3.09 -21.28
N ASP A 148 14.29 3.08 -20.66
CA ASP A 148 14.77 4.15 -19.79
C ASP A 148 13.81 4.45 -18.62
N VAL A 149 13.16 3.41 -18.07
CA VAL A 149 12.18 3.53 -16.98
C VAL A 149 12.88 3.63 -15.62
N THR A 150 12.45 4.58 -14.79
CA THR A 150 13.00 4.85 -13.45
C THR A 150 12.03 4.52 -12.32
N MET A 151 10.73 4.54 -12.59
CA MET A 151 9.70 4.23 -11.60
C MET A 151 8.52 3.52 -12.25
N ILE A 152 7.90 2.62 -11.50
CA ILE A 152 6.67 1.91 -11.85
C ILE A 152 5.67 1.96 -10.70
N ALA A 153 4.39 1.99 -11.03
CA ALA A 153 3.30 1.81 -10.08
C ALA A 153 2.17 0.99 -10.71
N GLY A 154 1.50 0.17 -9.89
CA GLY A 154 0.29 -0.54 -10.29
C GLY A 154 -0.94 0.17 -9.72
N GLY A 155 -1.96 0.39 -10.54
CA GLY A 155 -3.33 0.51 -10.05
C GLY A 155 -3.98 -0.87 -9.96
N ALA A 156 -5.28 -0.92 -9.62
CA ALA A 156 -5.99 -2.21 -9.58
C ALA A 156 -5.97 -2.93 -10.95
N TYR A 157 -6.20 -2.16 -12.01
CA TYR A 157 -6.39 -2.69 -13.38
C TYR A 157 -5.56 -1.98 -14.47
N HIS A 158 -4.63 -1.11 -14.09
CA HIS A 158 -3.77 -0.37 -15.01
C HIS A 158 -2.35 -0.25 -14.44
N SER A 159 -1.41 0.15 -15.29
CA SER A 159 0.00 0.29 -14.97
C SER A 159 0.49 1.68 -15.33
N LEU A 160 1.44 2.18 -14.55
CA LEU A 160 2.06 3.50 -14.71
C LEU A 160 3.58 3.35 -14.69
N ALA A 161 4.26 4.18 -15.47
CA ALA A 161 5.71 4.28 -15.46
C ALA A 161 6.19 5.73 -15.63
N VAL A 162 7.36 6.02 -15.07
CA VAL A 162 8.12 7.26 -15.31
C VAL A 162 9.44 6.90 -15.98
N LYS A 163 9.81 7.65 -17.03
CA LYS A 163 11.09 7.52 -17.72
C LYS A 163 12.16 8.49 -17.18
N ASP A 164 13.40 8.30 -17.59
CA ASP A 164 14.54 9.20 -17.31
C ASP A 164 14.32 10.63 -17.81
N ASP A 165 13.57 10.78 -18.91
CA ASP A 165 13.16 12.09 -19.46
C ASP A 165 11.98 12.71 -18.68
N CYS A 166 11.61 12.10 -17.55
CA CYS A 166 10.51 12.49 -16.67
C CYS A 166 9.13 12.49 -17.34
N SER A 167 8.96 11.78 -18.46
CA SER A 167 7.64 11.54 -19.07
C SER A 167 6.90 10.40 -18.36
N VAL A 168 5.57 10.50 -18.32
CA VAL A 168 4.68 9.50 -17.74
C VAL A 168 4.05 8.65 -18.84
N TRP A 169 3.97 7.35 -18.61
CA TRP A 169 3.39 6.37 -19.51
C TRP A 169 2.37 5.50 -18.78
N ALA A 170 1.28 5.15 -19.45
CA ALA A 170 0.22 4.34 -18.87
C ALA A 170 -0.33 3.32 -19.88
N TRP A 171 -0.79 2.17 -19.37
CA TRP A 171 -1.49 1.15 -20.15
C TRP A 171 -2.41 0.29 -19.28
N GLY A 172 -3.28 -0.50 -19.90
CA GLY A 172 -4.28 -1.33 -19.24
C GLY A 172 -5.70 -0.77 -19.34
N TYR A 173 -6.49 -0.97 -18.28
CA TYR A 173 -7.89 -0.57 -18.21
C TYR A 173 -8.07 0.96 -18.22
N ASN A 174 -9.05 1.46 -18.99
CA ASN A 174 -9.23 2.91 -19.20
C ASN A 174 -10.69 3.39 -19.18
N ASN A 175 -11.67 2.62 -18.68
CA ASN A 175 -13.08 3.03 -18.80
C ASN A 175 -13.39 4.36 -18.08
N TYR A 176 -12.55 4.75 -17.12
CA TYR A 176 -12.66 6.02 -16.40
C TYR A 176 -11.62 7.05 -16.83
N GLY A 177 -10.79 6.77 -17.85
CA GLY A 177 -9.73 7.68 -18.28
C GLY A 177 -8.39 7.50 -17.55
N GLN A 178 -8.17 6.36 -16.89
CA GLN A 178 -6.96 6.04 -16.09
C GLN A 178 -5.64 6.08 -16.87
N LEU A 179 -5.68 6.07 -18.21
CA LEU A 179 -4.46 6.16 -19.01
C LEU A 179 -4.04 7.59 -19.31
N GLY A 180 -4.90 8.58 -19.09
CA GLY A 180 -4.52 9.99 -19.27
C GLY A 180 -4.23 10.39 -20.73
N ASP A 181 -4.57 9.54 -21.71
CA ASP A 181 -4.27 9.68 -23.13
C ASP A 181 -5.32 10.48 -23.93
N GLY A 182 -6.29 11.06 -23.23
CA GLY A 182 -7.45 11.75 -23.82
C GLY A 182 -8.61 10.83 -24.18
N THR A 183 -8.48 9.50 -23.99
CA THR A 183 -9.51 8.52 -24.35
C THR A 183 -10.06 7.79 -23.13
N THR A 184 -11.10 6.97 -23.35
CA THR A 184 -11.59 5.97 -22.37
C THR A 184 -11.41 4.55 -22.90
N VAL A 185 -10.52 4.39 -23.90
CA VAL A 185 -10.26 3.12 -24.55
C VAL A 185 -9.06 2.47 -23.87
N LYS A 186 -9.22 1.21 -23.44
CA LYS A 186 -8.09 0.45 -22.87
C LYS A 186 -6.96 0.31 -23.89
N SER A 187 -5.72 0.32 -23.42
CA SER A 187 -4.54 0.10 -24.27
C SER A 187 -3.76 -1.10 -23.78
N ASN A 188 -3.32 -1.95 -24.71
CA ASN A 188 -2.43 -3.07 -24.45
C ASN A 188 -0.96 -2.78 -24.77
N ILE A 189 -0.63 -1.52 -25.07
CA ILE A 189 0.72 -1.00 -25.19
C ILE A 189 0.84 0.29 -24.36
N PRO A 190 2.02 0.62 -23.83
CA PRO A 190 2.26 1.92 -23.21
C PRO A 190 1.90 3.07 -24.13
N LEU A 191 1.13 4.01 -23.59
CA LEU A 191 0.86 5.30 -24.21
C LEU A 191 1.45 6.39 -23.34
N GLN A 192 2.14 7.34 -23.97
CA GLN A 192 2.60 8.52 -23.26
C GLN A 192 1.38 9.32 -22.81
N VAL A 193 1.41 9.76 -21.56
CA VAL A 193 0.40 10.66 -20.99
C VAL A 193 0.70 12.09 -21.49
N PRO A 194 -0.10 12.66 -22.41
CA PRO A 194 0.24 13.93 -23.04
C PRO A 194 0.19 15.08 -22.04
N GLY A 195 1.11 16.05 -22.19
CA GLY A 195 1.13 17.26 -21.36
C GLY A 195 1.70 17.06 -19.95
N LEU A 196 2.16 15.85 -19.59
CA LEU A 196 2.74 15.55 -18.29
C LEU A 196 4.25 15.24 -18.42
N SER A 197 5.08 16.22 -18.07
CA SER A 197 6.54 16.14 -18.02
C SER A 197 7.08 16.51 -16.64
N ASN A 198 8.37 16.28 -16.41
CA ASN A 198 9.03 16.52 -15.11
C ASN A 198 8.41 15.73 -13.95
N ALA A 199 7.76 14.60 -14.23
CA ALA A 199 7.26 13.71 -13.19
C ALA A 199 8.42 13.03 -12.45
N THR A 200 8.33 12.99 -11.13
CA THR A 200 9.28 12.30 -10.25
C THR A 200 8.65 11.09 -9.57
N MET A 201 7.32 11.05 -9.44
CA MET A 201 6.60 9.94 -8.84
C MET A 201 5.27 9.69 -9.53
N VAL A 202 4.82 8.43 -9.49
CA VAL A 202 3.48 8.00 -9.91
C VAL A 202 2.86 7.07 -8.86
N ALA A 203 1.54 7.11 -8.72
CA ALA A 203 0.78 6.20 -7.88
C ALA A 203 -0.56 5.85 -8.55
N GLY A 204 -1.00 4.59 -8.38
CA GLY A 204 -2.28 4.10 -8.88
C GLY A 204 -3.28 3.88 -7.75
N GLY A 205 -4.43 4.54 -7.81
CA GLY A 205 -5.60 4.14 -7.03
C GLY A 205 -6.38 3.00 -7.69
N ALA A 206 -7.55 2.66 -7.14
CA ALA A 206 -8.40 1.63 -7.73
C ALA A 206 -8.81 1.98 -9.18
N TYR A 207 -9.22 3.23 -9.41
CA TYR A 207 -9.71 3.72 -10.69
C TYR A 207 -9.16 5.08 -11.12
N HIS A 208 -8.14 5.61 -10.45
CA HIS A 208 -7.51 6.88 -10.80
C HIS A 208 -5.99 6.75 -10.68
N SER A 209 -5.28 7.73 -11.23
CA SER A 209 -3.83 7.80 -11.25
C SER A 209 -3.38 9.16 -10.73
N LEU A 210 -2.22 9.18 -10.09
CA LEU A 210 -1.60 10.37 -9.55
C LEU A 210 -0.15 10.47 -10.04
N ALA A 211 0.33 11.70 -10.22
CA ALA A 211 1.74 11.99 -10.44
C ALA A 211 2.17 13.20 -9.61
N ILE A 212 3.41 13.17 -9.13
CA ILE A 212 4.08 14.33 -8.53
C ILE A 212 5.16 14.77 -9.50
N LYS A 213 5.21 16.08 -9.78
CA LYS A 213 6.27 16.70 -10.57
C LYS A 213 7.41 17.21 -9.69
N SER A 214 8.57 17.46 -10.29
CA SER A 214 9.76 17.99 -9.62
C SER A 214 9.55 19.39 -9.01
N ASP A 215 8.55 20.14 -9.47
CA ASP A 215 8.12 21.42 -8.90
C ASP A 215 7.17 21.26 -7.68
N GLY A 216 6.90 20.02 -7.27
CA GLY A 216 5.99 19.69 -6.16
C GLY A 216 4.51 19.84 -6.49
N SER A 217 4.14 20.06 -7.77
CA SER A 217 2.74 20.02 -8.21
C SER A 217 2.22 18.59 -8.34
N VAL A 218 0.94 18.40 -8.05
CA VAL A 218 0.25 17.11 -8.12
C VAL A 218 -0.70 17.12 -9.30
N TRP A 219 -0.71 16.03 -10.05
CA TRP A 219 -1.58 15.83 -11.21
C TRP A 219 -2.36 14.54 -11.05
N ALA A 220 -3.61 14.55 -11.49
CA ALA A 220 -4.52 13.42 -11.36
C ALA A 220 -5.34 13.21 -12.64
N TRP A 221 -5.73 11.96 -12.90
CA TRP A 221 -6.65 11.59 -13.97
C TRP A 221 -7.35 10.26 -13.67
N GLY A 222 -8.40 9.93 -14.42
CA GLY A 222 -9.21 8.73 -14.23
C GLY A 222 -10.55 9.00 -13.54
N GLY A 223 -10.96 8.05 -12.69
CA GLY A 223 -12.21 8.09 -11.93
C GLY A 223 -12.27 9.28 -10.96
N ASN A 224 -13.40 9.99 -10.94
CA ASN A 224 -13.57 11.21 -10.16
C ASN A 224 -14.95 11.33 -9.47
N ASN A 225 -15.67 10.23 -9.29
CA ASN A 225 -17.05 10.27 -8.82
C ASN A 225 -17.24 10.90 -7.42
N CYS A 226 -16.18 10.96 -6.62
CA CYS A 226 -16.16 11.61 -5.31
C CYS A 226 -15.23 12.84 -5.27
N GLY A 227 -14.76 13.34 -6.41
CA GLY A 227 -13.78 14.44 -6.43
C GLY A 227 -12.33 14.00 -6.19
N GLN A 228 -11.99 12.72 -6.41
CA GLN A 228 -10.65 12.17 -6.18
C GLN A 228 -9.53 12.90 -6.95
N LEU A 229 -9.87 13.58 -8.05
CA LEU A 229 -8.91 14.28 -8.90
C LEU A 229 -8.58 15.71 -8.42
N GLY A 230 -9.36 16.28 -7.49
CA GLY A 230 -9.02 17.58 -6.91
C GLY A 230 -9.03 18.77 -7.89
N ASP A 231 -9.76 18.67 -9.00
CA ASP A 231 -9.80 19.64 -10.11
C ASP A 231 -11.04 20.55 -10.10
N GLY A 232 -11.77 20.60 -8.98
CA GLY A 232 -13.03 21.31 -8.85
C GLY A 232 -14.25 20.57 -9.41
N THR A 233 -14.07 19.41 -10.06
CA THR A 233 -15.16 18.64 -10.67
C THR A 233 -15.35 17.24 -10.05
N THR A 234 -16.45 16.58 -10.40
CA THR A 234 -16.72 15.16 -10.09
C THR A 234 -16.82 14.29 -11.35
N SER A 235 -16.39 14.85 -12.48
CA SER A 235 -16.39 14.17 -13.77
C SER A 235 -15.05 13.50 -13.99
N ASN A 236 -15.07 12.25 -14.44
CA ASN A 236 -13.86 11.54 -14.83
C ASN A 236 -13.06 12.35 -15.85
N LYS A 237 -11.74 12.29 -15.78
CA LYS A 237 -10.85 12.98 -16.72
C LYS A 237 -9.97 11.98 -17.44
N SER A 238 -10.04 11.97 -18.76
CA SER A 238 -9.15 11.17 -19.61
C SER A 238 -7.82 11.84 -19.91
N THR A 239 -7.59 13.08 -19.46
CA THR A 239 -6.30 13.78 -19.52
C THR A 239 -5.89 14.22 -18.13
N PRO A 240 -4.59 14.31 -17.82
CA PRO A 240 -4.10 14.88 -16.57
C PRO A 240 -4.69 16.26 -16.33
N VAL A 241 -5.17 16.45 -15.11
CA VAL A 241 -5.56 17.75 -14.57
C VAL A 241 -4.68 18.03 -13.36
N GLN A 242 -4.25 19.29 -13.24
CA GLN A 242 -3.51 19.71 -12.06
C GLN A 242 -4.49 19.75 -10.88
N VAL A 243 -4.10 19.13 -9.77
CA VAL A 243 -4.83 19.23 -8.51
C VAL A 243 -4.74 20.68 -8.03
N GLU A 244 -5.89 21.34 -7.86
CA GLU A 244 -5.93 22.78 -7.59
C GLU A 244 -5.19 23.14 -6.30
N LYS A 245 -4.46 24.28 -6.29
CA LYS A 245 -3.87 24.90 -5.08
C LYS A 245 -2.79 24.06 -4.36
N LEU A 246 -2.38 22.92 -4.92
CA LEU A 246 -1.28 22.12 -4.38
C LEU A 246 0.03 22.41 -5.11
N THR A 247 0.96 23.00 -4.36
CA THR A 247 2.37 23.21 -4.70
C THR A 247 3.21 22.85 -3.48
N ASN A 248 4.49 22.56 -3.68
CA ASN A 248 5.43 22.18 -2.62
C ASN A 248 4.98 20.98 -1.78
N ILE A 249 4.28 20.01 -2.39
CA ILE A 249 3.89 18.76 -1.71
C ILE A 249 5.13 17.90 -1.46
N THR A 250 5.28 17.39 -0.24
CA THR A 250 6.36 16.50 0.18
C THR A 250 5.90 15.06 0.39
N MET A 251 4.61 14.85 0.68
CA MET A 251 4.03 13.54 0.96
C MET A 251 2.56 13.48 0.54
N ILE A 252 2.12 12.33 0.03
CA ILE A 252 0.72 12.02 -0.27
C ILE A 252 0.39 10.64 0.31
N ALA A 253 -0.79 10.51 0.92
CA ALA A 253 -1.41 9.24 1.27
C ALA A 253 -2.80 9.16 0.65
N ALA A 254 -3.16 7.98 0.14
CA ALA A 254 -4.46 7.72 -0.45
C ALA A 254 -5.20 6.65 0.36
N GLY A 255 -6.46 6.92 0.70
CA GLY A 255 -7.41 5.90 1.16
C GLY A 255 -8.14 5.27 -0.03
N GLU A 256 -9.34 4.72 0.18
CA GLU A 256 -10.10 4.11 -0.92
C GLU A 256 -10.51 5.11 -2.00
N LYS A 257 -10.95 6.30 -1.58
CA LYS A 257 -11.54 7.34 -2.44
C LYS A 257 -11.20 8.77 -1.98
N HIS A 258 -10.30 8.94 -1.02
CA HIS A 258 -9.85 10.23 -0.51
C HIS A 258 -8.34 10.31 -0.48
N ASN A 259 -7.82 11.53 -0.45
CA ASN A 259 -6.40 11.81 -0.46
C ASN A 259 -6.06 12.80 0.65
N ILE A 260 -4.83 12.67 1.16
CA ILE A 260 -4.22 13.57 2.13
C ILE A 260 -2.84 13.91 1.60
N ALA A 261 -2.45 15.18 1.68
CA ALA A 261 -1.12 15.64 1.32
C ALA A 261 -0.56 16.58 2.37
N ILE A 262 0.78 16.56 2.53
CA ILE A 262 1.52 17.51 3.35
C ILE A 262 2.36 18.40 2.43
N LYS A 263 2.35 19.70 2.69
CA LYS A 263 3.29 20.67 2.10
C LYS A 263 4.60 20.73 2.90
N ASN A 264 5.64 21.30 2.29
CA ASN A 264 6.93 21.54 2.96
C ASN A 264 6.85 22.46 4.20
N ASP A 265 5.79 23.25 4.34
CA ASP A 265 5.50 24.08 5.52
C ASP A 265 4.74 23.33 6.63
N GLY A 266 4.49 22.02 6.45
CA GLY A 266 3.76 21.18 7.39
C GLY A 266 2.24 21.35 7.36
N SER A 267 1.68 22.13 6.42
CA SER A 267 0.23 22.25 6.25
C SER A 267 -0.39 21.01 5.58
N VAL A 268 -1.58 20.64 6.01
CA VAL A 268 -2.31 19.46 5.51
C VAL A 268 -3.46 19.86 4.60
N TRP A 269 -3.56 19.15 3.47
CA TRP A 269 -4.59 19.34 2.46
C TRP A 269 -5.28 18.02 2.14
N THR A 270 -6.60 18.05 1.97
CA THR A 270 -7.41 16.86 1.74
C THR A 270 -8.43 17.07 0.62
N TRP A 271 -8.77 16.01 -0.12
CA TRP A 271 -9.82 16.01 -1.15
C TRP A 271 -10.35 14.61 -1.45
N GLY A 272 -11.47 14.52 -2.17
CA GLY A 272 -12.14 13.27 -2.52
C GLY A 272 -13.36 12.98 -1.64
N ALA A 273 -13.62 11.69 -1.40
CA ALA A 273 -14.76 11.23 -0.63
C ALA A 273 -14.70 11.70 0.83
N ASN A 274 -15.81 12.18 1.38
CA ASN A 274 -15.91 12.69 2.75
C ASN A 274 -17.16 12.21 3.51
N GLY A 275 -17.89 11.22 3.00
CA GLY A 275 -19.11 10.73 3.65
C GLY A 275 -18.93 10.32 5.12
N ASN A 276 -17.71 9.95 5.54
CA ASN A 276 -17.36 9.60 6.92
C ASN A 276 -16.54 10.70 7.63
N GLY A 277 -16.39 11.90 7.07
CA GLY A 277 -15.56 12.97 7.63
C GLY A 277 -14.06 12.79 7.40
N GLN A 278 -13.65 11.85 6.52
CA GLN A 278 -12.24 11.47 6.33
C GLN A 278 -11.36 12.56 5.71
N LEU A 279 -11.94 13.71 5.33
CA LEU A 279 -11.20 14.88 4.91
C LEU A 279 -10.83 15.82 6.07
N GLY A 280 -11.50 15.79 7.21
CA GLY A 280 -11.11 16.61 8.36
C GLY A 280 -11.41 18.10 8.19
N ASP A 281 -12.35 18.47 7.33
CA ASP A 281 -12.66 19.85 6.99
C ASP A 281 -13.88 20.43 7.73
N GLY A 282 -14.31 19.74 8.79
CA GLY A 282 -15.50 20.06 9.56
C GLY A 282 -16.81 19.61 8.92
N THR A 283 -16.79 18.92 7.77
CA THR A 283 -17.99 18.50 7.04
C THR A 283 -18.02 17.00 6.69
N ASN A 284 -19.13 16.54 6.14
CA ASN A 284 -19.28 15.21 5.50
C ASN A 284 -19.46 15.30 3.98
N ALA A 285 -19.15 16.46 3.38
CA ALA A 285 -19.35 16.71 1.96
C ALA A 285 -18.07 16.39 1.19
N ASP A 286 -18.19 15.57 0.15
CA ASP A 286 -17.09 15.30 -0.78
C ASP A 286 -16.47 16.62 -1.28
N ARG A 287 -15.16 16.63 -1.49
CA ARG A 287 -14.41 17.81 -1.96
C ARG A 287 -13.77 17.52 -3.30
N SER A 288 -14.27 18.18 -4.33
CA SER A 288 -13.69 18.15 -5.67
C SER A 288 -12.47 19.06 -5.83
N SER A 289 -12.21 19.98 -4.89
CA SER A 289 -10.97 20.76 -4.82
C SER A 289 -10.31 20.54 -3.46
N PRO A 290 -8.96 20.53 -3.38
CA PRO A 290 -8.25 20.47 -2.12
C PRO A 290 -8.69 21.56 -1.15
N VAL A 291 -8.97 21.12 0.07
CA VAL A 291 -9.23 21.98 1.21
C VAL A 291 -8.08 21.85 2.20
N GLN A 292 -7.56 22.99 2.63
CA GLN A 292 -6.62 23.01 3.75
C GLN A 292 -7.42 22.79 5.03
N ILE A 293 -6.97 21.86 5.86
CA ILE A 293 -7.56 21.63 7.17
C ILE A 293 -6.79 22.41 8.24
N ASN A 294 -7.44 22.66 9.38
CA ASN A 294 -6.84 23.39 10.49
C ASN A 294 -5.84 22.52 11.26
N LEU A 295 -4.73 22.17 10.61
CA LEU A 295 -3.62 21.39 11.14
C LEU A 295 -2.30 21.82 10.47
N ASP A 296 -1.27 22.04 11.27
CA ASP A 296 0.07 22.52 10.87
C ASP A 296 1.19 21.70 11.52
N HIS A 297 2.44 21.95 11.14
CA HIS A 297 3.63 21.25 11.65
C HIS A 297 3.52 19.71 11.56
N VAL A 298 2.84 19.21 10.52
CA VAL A 298 2.69 17.76 10.28
C VAL A 298 3.88 17.24 9.50
N ILE A 299 4.46 16.13 9.96
CA ILE A 299 5.62 15.48 9.34
C ILE A 299 5.32 14.12 8.71
N MET A 300 4.20 13.50 9.07
CA MET A 300 3.80 12.21 8.53
C MET A 300 2.29 12.08 8.50
N ILE A 301 1.78 11.45 7.44
CA ILE A 301 0.36 11.13 7.24
C ILE A 301 0.19 9.65 6.94
N SER A 302 -0.97 9.11 7.31
CA SER A 302 -1.38 7.76 6.93
C SER A 302 -2.90 7.73 6.73
N ALA A 303 -3.37 6.92 5.78
CA ALA A 303 -4.79 6.80 5.45
C ALA A 303 -5.20 5.33 5.56
N GLY A 304 -6.25 5.06 6.34
CA GLY A 304 -6.98 3.79 6.26
C GLY A 304 -8.05 3.85 5.18
N TYR A 305 -9.02 2.94 5.22
CA TYR A 305 -10.09 2.94 4.21
C TYR A 305 -10.92 4.23 4.21
N THR A 306 -11.29 4.70 5.40
CA THR A 306 -12.21 5.84 5.60
C THR A 306 -11.85 6.67 6.83
N HIS A 307 -10.60 6.58 7.31
CA HIS A 307 -10.07 7.40 8.39
C HIS A 307 -8.64 7.83 8.06
N SER A 308 -8.17 8.84 8.78
CA SER A 308 -6.94 9.56 8.46
C SER A 308 -6.16 9.84 9.74
N LEU A 309 -4.83 9.73 9.66
CA LEU A 309 -3.89 9.98 10.75
C LEU A 309 -2.85 11.01 10.31
N ALA A 310 -2.46 11.88 11.25
CA ALA A 310 -1.33 12.79 11.11
C ALA A 310 -0.46 12.76 12.36
N LEU A 311 0.85 12.85 12.16
CA LEU A 311 1.86 13.00 13.20
C LEU A 311 2.52 14.37 13.06
N LYS A 312 2.53 15.15 14.14
CA LYS A 312 3.19 16.45 14.21
C LYS A 312 4.64 16.35 14.69
N GLU A 313 5.41 17.41 14.44
CA GLU A 313 6.81 17.59 14.89
C GLU A 313 6.98 17.46 16.41
N ASP A 314 5.97 17.87 17.19
CA ASP A 314 5.96 17.77 18.65
C ASP A 314 5.66 16.34 19.18
N GLY A 315 5.53 15.37 18.27
CA GLY A 315 5.22 13.98 18.58
C GLY A 315 3.75 13.73 18.94
N SER A 316 2.85 14.70 18.72
CA SER A 316 1.40 14.52 18.89
C SER A 316 0.76 13.85 17.69
N VAL A 317 -0.26 13.01 17.94
CA VAL A 317 -1.04 12.33 16.90
C VAL A 317 -2.43 12.93 16.82
N TRP A 318 -2.87 13.15 15.58
CA TRP A 318 -4.18 13.67 15.24
C TRP A 318 -4.89 12.72 14.30
N SER A 319 -6.22 12.61 14.45
CA SER A 319 -7.03 11.69 13.66
C SER A 319 -8.40 12.30 13.31
N TRP A 320 -8.97 11.85 12.19
CA TRP A 320 -10.32 12.22 11.76
C TRP A 320 -10.91 11.17 10.81
N GLY A 321 -12.21 11.24 10.56
CA GLY A 321 -12.95 10.31 9.71
C GLY A 321 -13.82 9.34 10.48
N LEU A 322 -13.98 8.12 9.95
CA LEU A 322 -14.79 7.06 10.54
C LEU A 322 -14.27 6.66 11.93
N ASN A 323 -15.17 6.48 12.89
CA ASN A 323 -14.86 6.14 14.28
C ASN A 323 -15.81 5.11 14.91
N ASN A 324 -16.63 4.43 14.11
CA ASN A 324 -17.58 3.41 14.59
C ASN A 324 -16.91 2.22 15.33
N HIS A 325 -15.60 2.08 15.19
CA HIS A 325 -14.80 1.09 15.89
C HIS A 325 -13.68 1.69 16.75
N GLY A 326 -13.66 3.01 16.94
CA GLY A 326 -12.63 3.70 17.71
C GLY A 326 -11.36 4.03 16.91
N GLN A 327 -11.40 4.03 15.58
CA GLN A 327 -10.22 4.24 14.71
C GLN A 327 -9.49 5.55 14.97
N LEU A 328 -10.15 6.51 15.62
CA LEU A 328 -9.58 7.82 15.93
C LEU A 328 -8.79 7.85 17.23
N GLY A 329 -9.07 6.96 18.18
CA GLY A 329 -8.34 6.93 19.46
C GLY A 329 -8.65 8.11 20.39
N ASP A 330 -9.65 8.94 20.05
CA ASP A 330 -10.01 10.17 20.78
C ASP A 330 -10.86 9.92 22.05
N GLY A 331 -11.14 8.66 22.36
CA GLY A 331 -11.96 8.22 23.49
C GLY A 331 -13.47 8.34 23.28
N THR A 332 -13.93 8.82 22.11
CA THR A 332 -15.35 9.02 21.83
C THR A 332 -15.96 7.82 21.11
N SER A 333 -17.24 7.54 21.35
CA SER A 333 -18.02 6.53 20.60
C SER A 333 -18.82 7.16 19.45
N SER A 334 -18.41 8.35 18.99
CA SER A 334 -19.02 9.01 17.84
C SER A 334 -18.81 8.14 16.60
N ASN A 335 -19.77 8.14 15.65
CA ASN A 335 -19.59 7.35 14.42
C ASN A 335 -18.50 7.93 13.52
N VAL A 336 -18.31 9.24 13.56
CA VAL A 336 -17.36 9.99 12.72
C VAL A 336 -16.88 11.22 13.48
N ASN A 337 -15.68 11.69 13.15
CA ASN A 337 -15.22 13.01 13.52
C ASN A 337 -14.78 13.77 12.27
N THR A 338 -15.45 14.88 11.98
CA THR A 338 -15.21 15.67 10.77
C THR A 338 -14.09 16.68 10.93
N ASN A 339 -13.55 16.88 12.15
CA ASN A 339 -12.40 17.73 12.41
C ASN A 339 -11.23 16.87 12.91
N PRO A 340 -9.97 17.25 12.62
CA PRO A 340 -8.81 16.67 13.27
C PRO A 340 -8.95 16.82 14.77
N VAL A 341 -8.85 15.71 15.48
CA VAL A 341 -8.82 15.68 16.94
C VAL A 341 -7.49 15.11 17.39
N GLN A 342 -6.86 15.84 18.31
CA GLN A 342 -5.67 15.36 18.98
C GLN A 342 -6.05 14.18 19.88
N ILE A 343 -5.25 13.13 19.81
CA ILE A 343 -5.33 12.04 20.76
C ILE A 343 -4.74 12.55 22.09
N SER A 344 -5.62 12.92 23.03
CA SER A 344 -5.23 13.53 24.30
C SER A 344 -4.29 12.63 25.11
N GLU A 345 -3.31 13.26 25.79
CA GLU A 345 -2.33 12.59 26.65
C GLU A 345 -1.48 11.53 25.92
N PHE A 346 -1.38 11.64 24.59
CA PHE A 346 -0.61 10.76 23.73
C PHE A 346 0.45 11.54 22.94
N SER A 347 1.70 11.49 23.42
CA SER A 347 2.85 12.21 22.84
C SER A 347 4.06 11.30 22.62
N ASN A 348 5.15 11.90 22.12
CA ASN A 348 6.44 11.28 21.83
C ASN A 348 6.36 10.20 20.75
N VAL A 349 5.41 10.35 19.82
CA VAL A 349 5.26 9.45 18.68
C VAL A 349 6.26 9.80 17.59
N ILE A 350 6.87 8.78 16.99
CA ILE A 350 7.86 8.91 15.90
C ILE A 350 7.39 8.27 14.59
N MET A 351 6.35 7.42 14.63
CA MET A 351 5.79 6.78 13.44
C MET A 351 4.32 6.45 13.66
N ILE A 352 3.52 6.56 12.60
CA ILE A 352 2.11 6.18 12.56
C ILE A 352 1.84 5.21 11.39
N ALA A 353 0.83 4.35 11.54
CA ALA A 353 0.34 3.50 10.46
C ALA A 353 -1.19 3.31 10.59
N ALA A 354 -1.91 3.45 9.49
CA ALA A 354 -3.33 3.17 9.39
C ALA A 354 -3.56 1.87 8.62
N GLY A 355 -4.29 0.93 9.22
CA GLY A 355 -4.79 -0.27 8.57
C GLY A 355 -6.18 -0.04 7.97
N GLY A 356 -6.91 -1.12 7.69
CA GLY A 356 -8.29 -1.00 7.17
C GLY A 356 -9.21 -0.22 8.13
N TYR A 357 -9.33 -0.71 9.36
CA TYR A 357 -10.18 -0.14 10.43
C TYR A 357 -9.47 0.00 11.80
N HIS A 358 -8.14 -0.06 11.82
CA HIS A 358 -7.34 0.13 13.04
C HIS A 358 -6.15 1.04 12.75
N SER A 359 -5.56 1.56 13.83
CA SER A 359 -4.48 2.54 13.80
C SER A 359 -3.36 2.12 14.75
N MET A 360 -2.14 2.50 14.41
CA MET A 360 -0.95 2.19 15.20
C MET A 360 -0.02 3.40 15.32
N ALA A 361 0.72 3.44 16.41
CA ALA A 361 1.80 4.39 16.64
C ALA A 361 3.01 3.73 17.32
N LEU A 362 4.20 4.17 16.95
CA LEU A 362 5.47 3.86 17.60
C LEU A 362 5.98 5.11 18.30
N LYS A 363 6.34 4.98 19.58
CA LYS A 363 6.96 6.05 20.37
C LYS A 363 8.49 5.99 20.35
N ASP A 364 9.13 7.09 20.72
CA ASP A 364 10.58 7.22 20.86
C ASP A 364 11.20 6.27 21.91
N ASP A 365 10.44 5.93 22.94
CA ASP A 365 10.75 4.89 23.93
C ASP A 365 10.61 3.46 23.38
N SER A 366 10.40 3.32 22.07
CA SER A 366 10.23 2.06 21.35
C SER A 366 8.98 1.27 21.73
N SER A 367 8.02 1.88 22.43
CA SER A 367 6.72 1.27 22.71
C SER A 367 5.76 1.41 21.53
N VAL A 368 4.94 0.38 21.30
CA VAL A 368 3.89 0.39 20.26
C VAL A 368 2.53 0.46 20.91
N TRP A 369 1.68 1.25 20.29
CA TRP A 369 0.31 1.50 20.71
C TRP A 369 -0.61 1.29 19.52
N ALA A 370 -1.82 0.81 19.79
CA ALA A 370 -2.84 0.63 18.78
C ALA A 370 -4.23 1.02 19.29
N TRP A 371 -5.13 1.36 18.37
CA TRP A 371 -6.55 1.64 18.67
C TRP A 371 -7.42 1.35 17.44
N GLY A 372 -8.73 1.32 17.63
CA GLY A 372 -9.70 1.01 16.58
C GLY A 372 -10.31 -0.38 16.66
N TYR A 373 -10.67 -0.90 15.49
CA TYR A 373 -11.31 -2.20 15.35
C TYR A 373 -10.39 -3.31 15.84
N ASN A 374 -10.94 -4.18 16.68
CA ASN A 374 -10.17 -5.22 17.36
C ASN A 374 -10.96 -6.54 17.46
N SER A 375 -12.01 -6.74 16.66
CA SER A 375 -12.80 -7.99 16.76
C SER A 375 -11.94 -9.22 16.48
N TYR A 376 -10.80 -9.00 15.85
CA TYR A 376 -9.84 -10.03 15.56
C TYR A 376 -8.49 -9.82 16.24
N GLY A 377 -8.36 -8.98 17.26
CA GLY A 377 -7.10 -8.83 17.99
C GLY A 377 -6.08 -7.89 17.33
N GLU A 378 -6.50 -7.05 16.37
CA GLU A 378 -5.65 -6.12 15.59
C GLU A 378 -4.87 -5.14 16.45
N LEU A 379 -5.26 -4.97 17.70
CA LEU A 379 -4.59 -4.06 18.61
C LEU A 379 -3.50 -4.74 19.45
N GLY A 380 -3.45 -6.07 19.48
CA GLY A 380 -2.38 -6.81 20.16
C GLY A 380 -2.36 -6.58 21.67
N ASP A 381 -3.47 -6.14 22.24
CA ASP A 381 -3.61 -5.75 23.65
C ASP A 381 -4.15 -6.90 24.52
N ASN A 382 -4.10 -8.13 23.99
CA ASN A 382 -4.68 -9.34 24.57
C ASN A 382 -6.21 -9.29 24.74
N THR A 383 -6.91 -8.44 23.99
CA THR A 383 -8.37 -8.42 23.93
C THR A 383 -8.87 -8.53 22.49
N ASN A 384 -10.16 -8.84 22.31
CA ASN A 384 -10.87 -8.73 21.02
C ASN A 384 -11.92 -7.60 21.07
N SER A 385 -11.64 -6.58 21.88
CA SER A 385 -12.56 -5.46 22.13
C SER A 385 -12.01 -4.21 21.47
N ASN A 386 -12.84 -3.55 20.65
CA ASN A 386 -12.48 -2.28 20.02
C ASN A 386 -11.99 -1.30 21.09
N LYS A 387 -10.92 -0.55 20.79
CA LYS A 387 -10.40 0.47 21.70
C LYS A 387 -10.58 1.84 21.10
N TYR A 388 -11.26 2.69 21.87
CA TYR A 388 -11.49 4.08 21.52
C TYR A 388 -10.36 4.99 22.00
N LYS A 389 -9.40 4.48 22.79
CA LYS A 389 -8.17 5.19 23.18
C LYS A 389 -6.97 4.32 22.82
N PRO A 390 -5.78 4.89 22.55
CA PRO A 390 -4.56 4.12 22.39
C PRO A 390 -4.36 3.18 23.57
N VAL A 391 -4.12 1.91 23.27
CA VAL A 391 -3.69 0.91 24.23
C VAL A 391 -2.27 0.48 23.90
N GLN A 392 -1.41 0.43 24.92
CA GLN A 392 -0.04 -0.05 24.76
C GLN A 392 -0.07 -1.54 24.50
N ILE A 393 0.72 -1.98 23.53
CA ILE A 393 0.87 -3.39 23.18
C ILE A 393 1.85 -4.03 24.18
N PRO A 394 1.39 -4.87 25.12
CA PRO A 394 2.17 -5.23 26.32
C PRO A 394 3.31 -6.21 26.04
N GLY A 395 4.55 -5.90 26.43
CA GLY A 395 5.70 -6.78 26.17
C GLY A 395 6.42 -6.51 24.85
N PHE A 396 6.15 -5.36 24.23
CA PHE A 396 7.04 -4.81 23.20
C PHE A 396 8.08 -3.89 23.86
N SER A 397 9.32 -4.05 23.43
CA SER A 397 10.44 -3.15 23.69
C SER A 397 11.29 -3.11 22.42
N ASN A 398 12.08 -2.06 22.24
CA ASN A 398 13.04 -1.91 21.14
C ASN A 398 12.42 -2.02 19.72
N ILE A 399 11.15 -1.65 19.53
CA ILE A 399 10.55 -1.57 18.20
C ILE A 399 11.11 -0.37 17.43
N ILE A 400 11.45 -0.59 16.16
CA ILE A 400 11.99 0.43 15.24
C ILE A 400 11.09 0.69 14.03
N MET A 401 10.09 -0.15 13.78
CA MET A 401 9.18 -0.01 12.63
C MET A 401 7.83 -0.65 12.92
N ILE A 402 6.78 -0.06 12.37
CA ILE A 402 5.41 -0.60 12.40
C ILE A 402 4.79 -0.61 10.99
N ASN A 403 3.85 -1.51 10.75
CA ASN A 403 3.00 -1.51 9.56
C ASN A 403 1.61 -2.07 9.90
N ALA A 404 0.57 -1.55 9.25
CA ALA A 404 -0.80 -1.97 9.44
C ALA A 404 -1.39 -2.42 8.10
N GLY A 405 -1.79 -3.69 8.01
CA GLY A 405 -2.54 -4.24 6.88
C GLY A 405 -4.05 -4.06 7.07
N CYS A 406 -4.85 -4.73 6.21
CA CYS A 406 -6.31 -4.63 6.28
C CYS A 406 -6.89 -5.15 7.60
N SER A 407 -6.31 -6.22 8.15
CA SER A 407 -6.82 -6.91 9.35
C SER A 407 -5.73 -7.50 10.25
N HIS A 408 -4.47 -7.13 10.04
CA HIS A 408 -3.36 -7.56 10.87
C HIS A 408 -2.29 -6.47 10.92
N SER A 409 -1.42 -6.57 11.90
CA SER A 409 -0.48 -5.53 12.29
C SER A 409 0.89 -6.14 12.50
N LEU A 410 1.93 -5.40 12.15
CA LEU A 410 3.31 -5.85 12.26
C LEU A 410 4.17 -4.81 12.98
N ALA A 411 5.13 -5.29 13.74
CA ALA A 411 6.21 -4.48 14.29
C ALA A 411 7.55 -5.19 14.13
N VAL A 412 8.61 -4.41 13.91
CA VAL A 412 9.99 -4.90 13.79
C VAL A 412 10.81 -4.35 14.94
N LYS A 413 11.51 -5.22 15.66
CA LYS A 413 12.49 -4.85 16.69
C LYS A 413 13.84 -4.41 16.10
N ASP A 414 14.66 -3.75 16.90
CA ASP A 414 16.04 -3.40 16.58
C ASP A 414 16.89 -4.62 16.22
N ASP A 415 16.68 -5.72 16.95
CA ASP A 415 17.19 -7.08 16.69
C ASP A 415 16.57 -7.77 15.46
N LYS A 416 15.71 -7.05 14.73
CA LYS A 416 14.99 -7.47 13.52
C LYS A 416 13.99 -8.61 13.73
N SER A 417 13.73 -9.05 14.97
CA SER A 417 12.60 -9.93 15.26
C SER A 417 11.28 -9.21 14.98
N ILE A 418 10.26 -9.98 14.61
CA ILE A 418 9.01 -9.43 14.09
C ILE A 418 7.88 -9.89 14.99
N TRP A 419 6.98 -8.97 15.28
CA TRP A 419 5.75 -9.27 15.98
C TRP A 419 4.60 -9.11 15.01
N VAL A 420 3.69 -10.08 15.02
CA VAL A 420 2.42 -9.97 14.31
C VAL A 420 1.28 -10.34 15.23
N TRP A 421 0.21 -9.56 15.10
CA TRP A 421 -1.02 -9.72 15.84
C TRP A 421 -2.17 -9.17 14.99
N GLY A 422 -3.41 -9.44 15.40
CA GLY A 422 -4.58 -9.17 14.56
C GLY A 422 -5.35 -10.40 14.20
N GLY A 423 -6.17 -10.28 13.17
CA GLY A 423 -7.01 -11.39 12.80
C GLY A 423 -6.20 -12.61 12.48
N ASN A 424 -6.69 -13.79 12.83
CA ASN A 424 -6.01 -15.06 12.60
C ASN A 424 -6.91 -16.11 11.95
N TRP A 425 -8.10 -15.72 11.44
CA TRP A 425 -9.02 -16.66 10.80
C TRP A 425 -8.43 -17.31 9.53
N LYS A 426 -7.39 -16.68 8.98
CA LYS A 426 -6.55 -17.21 7.92
C LYS A 426 -5.11 -17.43 8.41
N ALA A 427 -4.86 -17.65 9.70
CA ALA A 427 -3.53 -17.92 10.27
C ALA A 427 -2.46 -16.80 10.13
N GLN A 428 -2.89 -15.57 9.84
CA GLN A 428 -2.04 -14.43 9.45
C GLN A 428 -1.24 -13.80 10.59
N LEU A 429 -1.13 -14.48 11.74
CA LEU A 429 -0.33 -14.02 12.88
C LEU A 429 0.96 -14.77 13.17
N GLY A 430 1.10 -16.03 12.75
CA GLY A 430 2.34 -16.71 13.07
C GLY A 430 2.48 -17.16 14.56
N ASP A 431 1.42 -17.40 15.32
CA ASP A 431 1.45 -18.06 16.64
C ASP A 431 1.21 -19.58 16.78
N GLY A 432 0.87 -20.31 15.73
CA GLY A 432 0.54 -21.74 15.79
C GLY A 432 -0.95 -22.02 16.00
N THR A 433 -1.78 -20.97 16.11
CA THR A 433 -3.24 -21.06 16.22
C THR A 433 -3.98 -20.35 15.07
N THR A 434 -5.29 -20.58 14.94
CA THR A 434 -6.18 -19.68 14.16
C THR A 434 -6.95 -18.76 15.08
N GLU A 435 -6.49 -18.63 16.33
CA GLU A 435 -7.09 -17.77 17.34
C GLU A 435 -6.45 -16.39 17.26
N ASN A 436 -7.27 -15.37 17.41
CA ASN A 436 -6.81 -13.99 17.45
C ASN A 436 -5.97 -13.77 18.71
N LYS A 437 -4.64 -13.69 18.57
CA LYS A 437 -3.69 -13.55 19.69
C LYS A 437 -2.47 -12.75 19.29
N LYS A 438 -1.78 -12.20 20.27
CA LYS A 438 -0.50 -11.54 20.05
C LYS A 438 0.63 -12.57 20.05
N ASN A 439 1.56 -12.53 19.08
CA ASN A 439 2.74 -13.40 19.12
C ASN A 439 4.06 -12.78 18.63
N GLN A 440 5.15 -13.21 19.28
CA GLN A 440 6.52 -12.89 18.87
C GLN A 440 7.03 -13.95 17.91
N LEU A 441 7.58 -13.50 16.80
CA LEU A 441 8.22 -14.34 15.80
C LEU A 441 9.72 -14.14 15.95
N GLY A 442 10.37 -15.16 16.54
CA GLY A 442 11.83 -15.19 16.73
C GLY A 442 12.58 -15.42 15.43
#